data_AF-A0A2J6RVJ3-F1
#
_entry.id   AF-A0A2J6RVJ3-F1
#
_cell.length_a   1.000
_cell.length_b   1.000
_cell.length_c   1.000
_cell.angle_alpha   90.00
_cell.angle_beta   90.00
_cell.angle_gamma   90.00
#
_symmetry.space_group_name_H-M   'P 1'
#
loop_
_entity.id
_entity.type
_entity.pdbx_description
1 polymer ?
#
loop_
_entity_poly.entity_id
_entity_poly.type
_entity_poly.pdbx_seq_one_letter_code
_entity_poly.pdbx_strand_id
1 'polypeptide(L)'
;MATSPNQATPPPPSLFNLPEGLTPDSIDTLPILSALLSRLQNPSSTAHTVSTSGSPSAASPSQLASGTGPLSIKDIPPATDELKHKLQRARSQIKELPDIERSVEEQEVEIGELEEKIRKQREVLVGLREVGLQVKREREQHGEEGGTDTMDT
;
A
#
# COMPACT_ATOMS: atom_id res chain seq x y z
N MET A 1 -4.67 37.77 29.71
CA MET A 1 -4.15 37.54 28.34
C MET A 1 -3.85 36.06 28.23
N ALA A 2 -4.84 35.25 27.83
CA ALA A 2 -4.70 33.81 27.73
C ALA A 2 -4.47 33.43 26.26
N THR A 3 -3.31 32.87 25.94
CA THR A 3 -2.97 32.39 24.59
C THR A 3 -3.39 30.93 24.47
N SER A 4 -4.39 30.67 23.63
CA SER A 4 -4.82 29.32 23.26
C SER A 4 -3.79 28.67 22.32
N PRO A 5 -3.29 27.46 22.61
CA PRO A 5 -2.51 26.70 21.65
C PRO A 5 -3.44 26.04 20.61
N ASN A 6 -3.19 26.36 19.35
CA ASN A 6 -3.80 25.78 18.16
C ASN A 6 -3.43 24.29 18.06
N GLN A 7 -4.32 23.38 18.46
CA GLN A 7 -4.15 21.95 18.28
C GLN A 7 -4.44 21.61 16.81
N ALA A 8 -3.39 21.61 15.98
CA ALA A 8 -3.43 21.02 14.66
C ALA A 8 -3.68 19.51 14.80
N THR A 9 -4.86 19.07 14.39
CA THR A 9 -5.21 17.66 14.29
C THR A 9 -4.25 17.00 13.29
N PRO A 10 -3.50 15.94 13.65
CA PRO A 10 -2.68 15.22 12.69
C PRO A 10 -3.58 14.62 11.59
N PRO A 11 -3.14 14.61 10.32
CA PRO A 11 -3.88 13.96 9.25
C PRO A 11 -4.08 12.47 9.57
N PRO A 12 -5.22 11.87 9.18
CA PRO A 12 -5.44 10.45 9.37
C PRO A 12 -4.33 9.67 8.64
N PRO A 13 -3.79 8.59 9.24
CA PRO A 13 -2.88 7.71 8.52
C PRO A 13 -3.60 7.19 7.28
N SER A 14 -3.09 7.50 6.10
CA SER A 14 -3.66 7.03 4.84
C SER A 14 -3.35 5.53 4.69
N LEU A 15 -4.25 4.69 5.24
CA LEU A 15 -4.20 3.22 5.25
C LEU A 15 -4.18 2.57 3.85
N PHE A 16 -4.38 3.35 2.79
CA PHE A 16 -4.45 2.86 1.40
C PHE A 16 -3.15 3.07 0.61
N ASN A 17 -2.13 3.69 1.21
CA ASN A 17 -0.82 3.72 0.58
C ASN A 17 -0.11 2.41 0.89
N LEU A 18 -0.14 1.48 -0.07
CA LEU A 18 0.85 0.41 -0.11
C LEU A 18 2.24 1.05 0.12
N PRO A 19 3.11 0.46 0.96
CA PRO A 19 4.45 0.99 1.17
C PRO A 19 5.13 1.18 -0.17
N GLU A 20 5.83 2.31 -0.29
CA GLU A 20 6.38 2.81 -1.54
C GLU A 20 7.27 1.72 -2.17
N GLY A 21 6.81 1.18 -3.32
CA GLY A 21 7.52 0.11 -4.04
C GLY A 21 6.95 -1.31 -3.88
N LEU A 22 5.85 -1.55 -3.16
CA LEU A 22 5.08 -2.79 -3.32
C LEU A 22 4.28 -2.78 -4.62
N THR A 23 4.94 -3.20 -5.69
CA THR A 23 4.27 -3.55 -6.95
C THR A 23 4.05 -5.05 -7.02
N PRO A 24 3.00 -5.54 -7.73
CA PRO A 24 2.77 -6.98 -7.91
C PRO A 24 4.01 -7.72 -8.44
N ASP A 25 4.79 -7.05 -9.29
CA ASP A 25 6.04 -7.54 -9.87
C ASP A 25 7.18 -7.73 -8.83
N SER A 26 7.12 -7.01 -7.70
CA SER A 26 8.13 -7.15 -6.64
C SER A 26 7.95 -8.43 -5.80
N ILE A 27 6.75 -9.02 -5.85
CA ILE A 27 6.41 -10.26 -5.15
C ILE A 27 6.46 -11.46 -6.10
N ASP A 28 6.26 -11.22 -7.41
CA ASP A 28 6.29 -12.27 -8.42
C ASP A 28 7.73 -12.74 -8.73
N THR A 29 8.16 -13.75 -7.99
CA THR A 29 9.47 -14.40 -8.19
C THR A 29 9.41 -15.59 -9.15
N LEU A 30 8.22 -15.98 -9.62
CA LEU A 30 8.02 -17.16 -10.47
C LEU A 30 8.72 -17.03 -11.83
N PRO A 31 8.66 -15.89 -12.54
CA PRO A 31 9.38 -15.73 -13.81
C PRO A 31 10.88 -15.92 -13.65
N ILE A 32 11.46 -15.34 -12.59
CA ILE A 32 12.90 -15.40 -12.31
C ILE A 32 13.33 -16.83 -11.97
N LEU A 33 12.57 -17.49 -11.09
CA LEU A 33 12.79 -18.89 -10.73
C LEU A 33 12.69 -19.80 -11.95
N SER A 34 11.67 -19.62 -12.79
CA SER A 34 11.48 -20.43 -14.00
C SER A 34 12.64 -20.26 -14.97
N ALA A 35 13.13 -19.03 -15.17
CA ALA A 35 14.28 -18.74 -16.01
C ALA A 35 15.57 -19.39 -15.46
N LEU A 36 15.79 -19.34 -14.15
CA LEU A 36 16.94 -19.99 -13.51
C LEU A 36 16.86 -21.52 -13.61
N LEU A 37 15.68 -22.10 -13.37
CA LEU A 37 15.42 -23.54 -13.48
C LEU A 37 15.60 -24.06 -14.90
N SER A 38 15.08 -23.36 -15.92
CA SER A 38 15.26 -23.73 -17.32
C SER A 38 16.74 -23.72 -17.75
N ARG A 39 17.55 -22.84 -17.16
CA ARG A 39 19.00 -22.78 -17.40
C ARG A 39 19.80 -23.86 -16.65
N LEU A 40 19.29 -24.34 -15.52
CA LEU A 40 19.86 -25.43 -14.73
C LEU A 40 19.49 -26.81 -15.31
N GLN A 41 18.29 -26.95 -15.87
CA GLN A 41 17.78 -28.16 -16.55
C GLN A 41 18.40 -28.43 -17.91
N ASN A 42 19.46 -27.69 -18.29
CA ASN A 42 20.21 -27.94 -19.51
C ASN A 42 21.55 -28.67 -19.22
N PRO A 43 21.56 -29.88 -18.59
CA PRO A 43 22.76 -30.70 -18.59
C PRO A 43 22.90 -31.28 -20.00
N SER A 44 23.54 -30.54 -20.91
CA SER A 44 24.11 -31.15 -22.11
C SER A 44 23.19 -32.16 -22.82
N SER A 45 22.03 -31.73 -23.34
CA SER A 45 21.49 -32.46 -24.49
C SER A 45 22.54 -32.35 -25.60
N THR A 46 23.14 -33.49 -25.94
CA THR A 46 24.03 -33.71 -27.09
C THR A 46 25.50 -33.31 -26.92
N ALA A 47 26.24 -34.08 -26.10
CA ALA A 47 27.67 -34.31 -26.37
C ALA A 47 27.83 -35.66 -27.12
N HIS A 48 27.26 -35.73 -28.33
CA HIS A 48 27.63 -36.73 -29.32
C HIS A 48 27.71 -36.02 -30.68
N THR A 49 28.87 -35.42 -30.97
CA THR A 49 29.54 -35.39 -32.28
C THR A 49 30.91 -34.70 -32.13
N VAL A 50 31.95 -35.51 -32.02
CA VAL A 50 33.26 -35.44 -32.71
C VAL A 50 33.81 -34.06 -33.14
N SER A 51 35.03 -33.76 -32.64
CA SER A 51 36.11 -32.93 -33.26
C SER A 51 35.88 -31.40 -33.39
N THR A 52 36.76 -30.46 -33.06
CA THR A 52 38.22 -30.39 -32.82
C THR A 52 38.54 -29.17 -31.94
N SER A 53 39.56 -29.27 -31.08
CA SER A 53 40.48 -28.22 -30.59
C SER A 53 39.93 -26.79 -30.37
N GLY A 54 39.91 -26.36 -29.09
CA GLY A 54 40.19 -24.97 -28.73
C GLY A 54 39.15 -24.25 -27.86
N SER A 55 39.44 -24.21 -26.56
CA SER A 55 39.00 -23.21 -25.57
C SER A 55 37.61 -23.38 -24.93
N PRO A 56 37.50 -23.44 -23.58
CA PRO A 56 36.21 -23.24 -22.92
C PRO A 56 35.79 -21.77 -23.13
N SER A 57 34.60 -21.57 -23.69
CA SER A 57 34.02 -20.23 -23.84
C SER A 57 33.87 -19.62 -22.44
N ALA A 58 34.80 -18.74 -22.06
CA ALA A 58 34.70 -17.97 -20.83
C ALA A 58 33.44 -17.10 -20.95
N ALA A 59 32.44 -17.37 -20.12
CA ALA A 59 31.27 -16.55 -19.99
C ALA A 59 31.73 -15.12 -19.66
N SER A 60 31.53 -14.20 -20.60
CA SER A 60 31.82 -12.79 -20.38
C SER A 60 30.89 -12.27 -19.27
N PRO A 61 31.33 -11.41 -18.34
CA PRO A 61 30.49 -10.94 -17.22
C PRO A 61 29.17 -10.30 -17.66
N SER A 62 29.07 -9.82 -18.90
CA SER A 62 27.81 -9.35 -19.51
C SER A 62 26.80 -10.47 -19.81
N GLN A 63 27.23 -11.71 -20.06
CA GLN A 63 26.32 -12.85 -20.27
C GLN A 63 25.75 -13.39 -18.95
N LEU A 64 26.45 -13.19 -17.83
CA LEU A 64 25.93 -13.47 -16.50
C LEU A 64 24.77 -12.51 -16.14
N ALA A 65 24.85 -11.25 -16.59
CA ALA A 65 23.79 -10.25 -16.43
C ALA A 65 22.64 -10.38 -17.44
N SER A 66 22.90 -10.92 -18.64
CA SER A 66 21.90 -11.02 -19.72
C SER A 66 21.22 -12.40 -19.84
N GLY A 67 21.58 -13.38 -19.01
CA GLY A 67 20.76 -14.57 -18.73
C GLY A 67 20.56 -15.59 -19.86
N THR A 68 21.27 -15.52 -20.98
CA THR A 68 20.96 -16.34 -22.18
C THR A 68 21.74 -17.66 -22.32
N GLY A 69 22.61 -18.02 -21.36
CA GLY A 69 23.44 -19.24 -21.41
C GLY A 69 23.19 -20.25 -20.27
N PRO A 70 23.56 -21.54 -20.47
CA PRO A 70 23.50 -22.57 -19.42
C PRO A 70 24.22 -22.14 -18.14
N LEU A 71 23.64 -22.41 -16.97
CA LEU A 71 24.24 -22.06 -15.68
C LEU A 71 25.22 -23.15 -15.23
N SER A 72 26.48 -22.78 -15.02
CA SER A 72 27.44 -23.64 -14.33
C SER A 72 27.21 -23.60 -12.82
N ILE A 73 27.59 -24.66 -12.09
CA ILE A 73 27.41 -24.78 -10.64
C ILE A 73 28.05 -23.60 -9.87
N LYS A 74 29.11 -23.01 -10.42
CA LYS A 74 29.80 -21.83 -9.85
C LYS A 74 29.04 -20.53 -10.04
N ASP A 75 28.14 -20.47 -11.01
CA ASP A 75 27.37 -19.28 -11.38
C ASP A 75 25.99 -19.25 -10.70
N ILE A 76 25.63 -20.30 -9.96
CA ILE A 76 24.37 -20.37 -9.21
C ILE A 76 24.31 -19.30 -8.11
N PRO A 77 25.33 -19.13 -7.24
CA PRO A 77 25.28 -18.09 -6.21
C PRO A 77 25.05 -16.67 -6.77
N PRO A 78 25.82 -16.18 -7.78
CA PRO A 78 25.56 -14.85 -8.33
C PRO A 78 24.24 -14.76 -9.10
N ALA A 79 23.80 -15.82 -9.80
CA ALA A 79 22.52 -15.81 -10.51
C ALA A 79 21.29 -15.82 -9.58
N THR A 80 21.45 -16.32 -8.35
CA THR A 80 20.37 -16.39 -7.34
C THR A 80 20.36 -15.15 -6.43
N ASP A 81 21.40 -14.31 -6.46
CA ASP A 81 21.53 -13.16 -5.57
C ASP A 81 20.43 -12.11 -5.80
N GLU A 82 20.03 -11.89 -7.05
CA GLU A 82 18.90 -11.01 -7.40
C GLU A 82 17.59 -11.53 -6.79
N LEU A 83 17.35 -12.84 -6.86
CA LEU A 83 16.18 -13.48 -6.26
C LEU A 83 16.18 -13.33 -4.74
N LYS A 84 17.35 -13.52 -4.11
CA LYS A 84 17.53 -13.33 -2.67
C LYS A 84 17.20 -11.90 -2.26
N HIS A 85 17.71 -10.91 -2.99
CA HIS A 85 17.42 -9.50 -2.72
C HIS A 85 15.94 -9.15 -2.90
N LYS A 86 15.28 -9.69 -3.93
CA LYS A 86 13.84 -9.52 -4.15
C LYS A 86 13.01 -10.12 -3.01
N LEU A 87 13.32 -11.35 -2.58
CA LEU A 87 12.63 -12.00 -1.46
C LEU A 87 12.84 -11.27 -0.14
N GLN A 88 14.07 -10.80 0.13
CA GLN A 88 14.36 -10.02 1.33
C GLN A 88 13.58 -8.70 1.35
N ARG A 89 13.55 -7.99 0.22
CA ARG A 89 12.79 -6.75 0.06
C ARG A 89 11.29 -6.98 0.25
N ALA A 90 10.72 -7.96 -0.44
CA ALA A 90 9.30 -8.30 -0.32
C ALA A 90 8.94 -8.66 1.13
N ARG A 91 9.78 -9.43 1.83
CA ARG A 91 9.54 -9.78 3.24
C ARG A 91 9.57 -8.56 4.16
N SER A 92 10.48 -7.62 3.95
CA SER A 92 10.52 -6.38 4.73
C SER A 92 9.26 -5.55 4.48
N GLN A 93 8.87 -5.38 3.22
CA GLN A 93 7.71 -4.59 2.85
C GLN A 93 6.38 -5.22 3.31
N ILE A 94 6.24 -6.55 3.30
CA ILE A 94 5.07 -7.24 3.84
C ILE A 94 4.91 -6.98 5.34
N LYS A 95 6.03 -6.91 6.08
CA LYS A 95 5.99 -6.59 7.52
C LYS A 95 5.65 -5.14 7.82
N GLU A 96 5.85 -4.25 6.85
CA GLU A 96 5.48 -2.84 6.95
C GLU A 96 4.00 -2.61 6.59
N LEU A 97 3.28 -3.63 6.12
CA LEU A 97 1.86 -3.51 5.81
C LEU A 97 1.03 -3.28 7.08
N PRO A 98 0.11 -2.30 7.06
CA PRO A 98 -0.81 -2.08 8.16
C PRO A 98 -1.71 -3.29 8.32
N ASP A 99 -2.05 -3.60 9.59
CA ASP A 99 -2.98 -4.66 9.96
C ASP A 99 -2.64 -6.06 9.41
N ILE A 100 -1.36 -6.34 9.09
CA ILE A 100 -0.89 -7.67 8.64
C ILE A 100 -1.05 -8.77 9.70
N GLU A 101 -1.11 -8.38 10.98
CA GLU A 101 -1.32 -9.28 12.11
C GLU A 101 -2.80 -9.57 12.38
N ARG A 102 -3.70 -8.86 11.69
CA ARG A 102 -5.14 -8.90 11.94
C ARG A 102 -5.86 -9.77 10.91
N SER A 103 -6.89 -10.48 11.34
CA SER A 103 -7.71 -11.28 10.42
C SER A 103 -8.71 -10.41 9.66
N VAL A 104 -9.20 -10.91 8.53
CA VAL A 104 -10.22 -10.21 7.72
C VAL A 104 -11.52 -10.08 8.52
N GLU A 105 -11.90 -11.10 9.28
CA GLU A 105 -13.11 -11.11 10.08
C GLU A 105 -13.08 -10.03 11.17
N GLU A 106 -11.93 -9.85 11.83
CA GLU A 106 -11.75 -8.80 12.83
C GLU A 106 -11.86 -7.39 12.20
N GLN A 107 -11.31 -7.21 11.01
CA GLN A 107 -11.43 -5.96 10.26
C GLN A 107 -12.88 -5.69 9.84
N GLU A 108 -13.62 -6.70 9.39
CA GLU A 108 -15.03 -6.56 9.01
C GLU A 108 -15.92 -6.15 10.20
N VAL A 109 -15.66 -6.71 11.38
CA VAL A 109 -16.35 -6.31 12.62
C VAL A 109 -16.05 -4.83 12.94
N GLU A 110 -14.79 -4.42 12.90
CA GLU A 110 -14.40 -3.02 13.15
C GLU A 110 -15.04 -2.07 12.13
N ILE A 111 -15.07 -2.44 10.85
CA ILE A 111 -15.74 -1.65 9.81
C ILE A 111 -17.22 -1.45 10.17
N GLY A 112 -17.93 -2.50 10.59
CA GLY A 112 -19.33 -2.40 11.00
C GLY A 112 -19.54 -1.44 12.19
N GLU A 113 -18.68 -1.50 13.20
CA GLU A 113 -18.73 -0.59 14.35
C GLU A 113 -18.45 0.87 13.96
N LEU A 114 -17.45 1.09 13.09
CA LEU A 114 -17.09 2.40 12.57
C LEU A 114 -18.22 2.99 11.71
N GLU A 115 -18.84 2.19 10.86
CA GLU A 115 -19.99 2.60 10.06
C GLU A 115 -21.19 2.99 10.94
N GLU A 116 -21.46 2.23 11.99
CA GLU A 116 -22.52 2.58 12.94
C GLU A 116 -22.21 3.90 13.67
N LYS A 117 -20.94 4.10 14.06
CA LYS A 117 -20.49 5.35 14.67
C LYS A 117 -20.64 6.53 13.72
N ILE A 118 -20.27 6.37 12.45
CA ILE A 118 -20.47 7.39 11.40
C ILE A 118 -21.95 7.70 11.24
N ARG A 119 -22.82 6.69 11.23
CA ARG A 119 -24.27 6.86 11.15
C ARG A 119 -24.79 7.73 12.31
N LYS A 120 -24.42 7.40 13.55
CA LYS A 120 -24.80 8.18 14.75
C LYS A 120 -24.27 9.61 14.68
N GLN A 121 -23.02 9.81 14.26
CA GLN A 121 -22.43 11.14 14.10
C GLN A 121 -23.17 11.98 13.05
N ARG A 122 -23.57 11.37 11.92
CA ARG A 122 -24.37 12.04 10.89
C ARG A 122 -25.74 12.46 11.41
N GLU A 123 -26.41 11.61 12.20
CA GLU A 123 -27.69 11.94 12.83
C GLU A 123 -27.57 13.14 13.78
N VAL A 124 -26.55 13.15 14.63
CA VAL A 124 -26.28 14.29 15.53
C VAL A 124 -26.03 15.58 14.76
N LEU A 125 -25.26 15.53 13.66
CA LEU A 125 -25.02 16.70 12.82
C LEU A 125 -26.30 17.22 12.15
N VAL A 126 -27.22 16.33 11.77
CA VAL A 126 -28.54 16.72 11.24
C VAL A 126 -29.37 17.39 12.33
N GLY A 127 -29.43 16.81 13.53
CA GLY A 127 -30.16 17.42 14.66
C GLY A 127 -29.59 18.78 15.05
N LEU A 128 -28.27 18.93 15.08
CA LEU A 128 -27.63 20.22 15.38
C LEU A 128 -27.94 21.28 14.30
N ARG A 129 -28.00 20.87 13.02
CA ARG A 129 -28.42 21.76 11.93
C ARG A 129 -29.86 22.24 12.14
N GLU A 130 -30.77 21.33 12.50
CA GLU A 130 -32.17 21.66 12.72
C GLU A 130 -32.37 22.62 13.89
N VAL A 131 -31.72 22.36 15.04
CA VAL A 131 -31.72 23.27 16.19
C VAL A 131 -31.16 24.63 15.81
N GLY A 132 -30.07 24.69 15.05
CA GLY A 132 -29.51 25.95 14.55
C GLY A 132 -30.48 26.74 13.68
N LEU A 133 -31.27 26.08 12.83
CA LEU A 133 -32.31 26.72 12.03
C LEU A 133 -33.49 27.20 12.88
N GLN A 134 -33.88 26.43 13.91
CA GLN A 134 -34.94 26.79 14.84
C GLN A 134 -34.57 28.06 15.62
N VAL A 135 -33.37 28.09 16.21
CA VAL A 135 -32.85 29.25 16.94
C VAL A 135 -32.75 30.48 16.05
N LYS A 136 -32.34 30.32 14.78
CA LYS A 136 -32.33 31.42 13.81
C LYS A 136 -33.74 31.97 13.58
N ARG A 137 -34.73 31.10 13.37
CA ARG A 137 -36.13 31.47 13.12
C ARG A 137 -36.78 32.14 14.33
N GLU A 138 -36.48 31.68 15.55
CA GLU A 138 -36.96 32.28 16.80
C GLU A 138 -36.41 33.70 16.97
N ARG A 139 -35.12 33.90 16.66
CA ARG A 139 -34.48 35.22 16.72
C ARG A 139 -35.04 36.21 15.69
N GLU A 140 -35.39 35.73 14.51
CA GLU A 140 -36.02 36.54 13.46
C GLU A 140 -37.44 36.97 13.88
N GLN A 141 -38.25 36.08 14.46
CA GLN A 141 -39.61 36.41 14.94
C GLN A 141 -39.60 37.40 16.11
N HIS A 142 -38.69 37.24 17.08
CA HIS A 142 -38.56 38.19 18.20
C HIS A 142 -38.02 39.57 17.77
N GLY A 143 -37.33 39.65 16.63
CA GLY A 143 -36.85 40.90 16.06
C GLY A 143 -37.93 41.74 15.41
N GLU A 144 -39.02 41.12 14.93
CA GLU A 144 -40.14 41.82 14.29
C GLU A 144 -41.20 42.32 15.30
N GLU A 145 -41.45 41.59 16.40
CA GLU A 145 -42.41 42.04 17.43
C GLU A 145 -41.90 43.18 18.33
N GLY A 146 -40.57 43.37 18.44
CA GLY A 146 -39.97 44.47 19.21
C GLY A 146 -39.88 45.82 18.47
N GLY A 147 -40.22 45.85 17.18
CA GLY A 147 -40.04 47.02 16.31
C GLY A 147 -41.27 47.93 16.15
N THR A 148 -42.45 47.55 16.67
CA THR A 148 -43.71 48.26 16.40
C THR A 148 -44.25 49.08 17.57
N ASP A 149 -43.58 49.12 18.74
CA ASP A 149 -44.12 49.77 19.96
C ASP A 149 -43.45 51.11 20.34
N THR A 150 -42.73 51.76 19.42
CA THR A 150 -42.20 53.11 19.67
C THR A 150 -42.35 53.99 18.44
N MET A 151 -43.47 54.72 18.37
CA MET A 151 -43.61 56.10 17.84
C MET A 151 -45.08 56.33 17.45
N ASP A 152 -45.90 56.72 18.41
CA ASP A 152 -47.02 57.64 18.15
C ASP A 152 -47.21 58.49 19.41
N THR A 153 -46.66 59.72 19.35
CA THR A 153 -46.87 60.84 20.28
C THR A 153 -47.59 61.96 19.56
#